data_AF-Q7UTS8-F1
#
_entry.id   AF-Q7UTS8-F1
#
_cell.length_a   1.000
_cell.length_b   1.000
_cell.length_c   1.000
_cell.angle_alpha   90.00
_cell.angle_beta   90.00
_cell.angle_gamma   90.00
#
_symmetry.space_group_name_H-M   'P 1'
#
loop_
_entity.id
_entity.type
_entity.pdbx_description
1 polymer ?
#
loop_
_entity_poly.entity_id
_entity_poly.type
_entity_poly.pdbx_seq_one_letter_code
_entity_poly.pdbx_strand_id
1 'polypeptide(L)'
;MTQVSDNELLFQSLCIGAIELPHRIVMAPLTRARSTDRVPNELMEEYYYQRSSAALIISGATAISEQGYGWHGAPGIYTAEQVEGWKRISDAVHASGGRIFLQLWHMGRVSHPDYQSGQLTVGPSPIAATGEAHTPHWQEAACRSSGHEYIGNCKRH
;
A
#
# COMPACT_ATOMS: atom_id res chain seq x y z
N MET A 1 -27.43 -26.36 -24.26
CA MET A 1 -26.50 -25.37 -23.66
C MET A 1 -26.60 -25.54 -22.16
N THR A 2 -25.59 -26.12 -21.53
CA THR A 2 -25.54 -26.30 -20.08
C THR A 2 -25.48 -24.93 -19.43
N GLN A 3 -26.42 -24.61 -18.54
CA GLN A 3 -26.37 -23.38 -17.76
C GLN A 3 -25.13 -23.44 -16.87
N VAL A 4 -24.19 -22.53 -17.10
CA VAL A 4 -23.07 -22.30 -16.20
C VAL A 4 -23.64 -21.60 -14.97
N SER A 5 -23.49 -22.20 -13.79
CA SER A 5 -23.92 -21.54 -12.55
C SER A 5 -23.04 -20.34 -12.25
N ASP A 6 -23.56 -19.31 -11.57
CA ASP A 6 -22.79 -18.08 -11.28
C ASP A 6 -21.46 -18.36 -10.56
N ASN A 7 -21.39 -19.45 -9.77
CA ASN A 7 -20.19 -19.87 -9.07
C ASN A 7 -19.13 -20.50 -9.99
N GLU A 8 -19.53 -21.16 -11.07
CA GLU A 8 -18.59 -21.76 -12.03
C GLU A 8 -17.79 -20.68 -12.78
N LEU A 9 -18.37 -19.49 -12.97
CA LEU A 9 -17.67 -18.35 -13.58
C LEU A 9 -16.46 -17.89 -12.75
N LEU A 10 -16.48 -18.07 -11.43
CA LEU A 10 -15.37 -17.67 -10.55
C LEU A 10 -14.11 -18.50 -10.77
N PHE A 11 -14.26 -19.76 -11.19
CA PHE A 11 -13.15 -20.70 -11.40
C PHE A 11 -12.66 -20.78 -12.84
N GLN A 12 -13.26 -20.00 -13.75
CA GLN A 12 -12.78 -19.87 -15.12
C GLN A 12 -11.63 -18.88 -15.22
N SER A 13 -10.71 -19.15 -16.15
CA SER A 13 -9.60 -18.25 -16.45
C SER A 13 -10.08 -16.86 -16.89
N LEU A 14 -9.21 -15.87 -16.69
CA LEU A 14 -9.44 -14.49 -17.08
C LEU A 14 -8.13 -13.90 -17.60
N CYS A 15 -8.16 -13.28 -18.77
CA CYS A 15 -7.02 -12.49 -19.26
C CYS A 15 -7.21 -11.03 -18.87
N ILE A 16 -6.21 -10.43 -18.23
CA ILE A 16 -6.15 -9.00 -17.90
C ILE A 16 -4.91 -8.38 -18.56
N GLY A 17 -5.13 -7.66 -19.67
CA GLY A 17 -4.03 -7.12 -20.47
C GLY A 17 -3.13 -8.23 -21.01
N ALA A 18 -1.89 -8.31 -20.52
CA ALA A 18 -0.90 -9.32 -20.92
C ALA A 18 -0.80 -10.51 -19.95
N ILE A 19 -1.65 -10.57 -18.91
CA ILE A 19 -1.54 -11.58 -17.85
C ILE A 19 -2.75 -12.50 -17.87
N GLU A 20 -2.49 -13.79 -18.00
CA GLU A 20 -3.52 -14.82 -17.84
C GLU A 20 -3.64 -15.26 -16.39
N LEU A 21 -4.84 -15.18 -15.84
CA LEU A 21 -5.20 -15.63 -14.50
C LEU A 21 -5.88 -17.01 -14.55
N PRO A 22 -5.56 -17.92 -13.62
CA PRO A 22 -6.14 -19.26 -13.60
C PRO A 22 -7.62 -19.28 -13.20
N HIS A 23 -8.08 -18.26 -12.45
CA HIS A 23 -9.46 -18.06 -12.01
C HIS A 23 -9.70 -16.57 -11.70
N ARG A 24 -10.87 -16.22 -11.14
CA ARG A 24 -11.29 -14.82 -10.89
C ARG A 24 -11.26 -14.41 -9.41
N ILE A 25 -10.71 -15.25 -8.55
CA ILE A 25 -10.59 -14.99 -7.10
C ILE A 25 -9.32 -14.18 -6.84
N VAL A 26 -9.49 -12.87 -6.65
CA VAL A 26 -8.40 -11.90 -6.43
C VAL A 26 -8.30 -11.55 -4.94
N MET A 27 -7.08 -11.51 -4.42
CA MET A 27 -6.83 -10.96 -3.09
C MET A 27 -6.71 -9.44 -3.19
N ALA A 28 -7.66 -8.74 -2.56
CA ALA A 28 -7.70 -7.29 -2.48
C ALA A 28 -6.45 -6.72 -1.77
N PRO A 29 -6.10 -5.44 -2.01
CA PRO A 29 -5.03 -4.78 -1.27
C PRO A 29 -5.40 -4.63 0.21
N LEU A 30 -4.53 -5.13 1.09
CA LEU A 30 -4.74 -5.11 2.54
C LEU A 30 -3.50 -4.55 3.24
N THR A 31 -3.58 -3.31 3.75
CA THR A 31 -2.53 -2.73 4.58
C THR A 31 -2.48 -3.44 5.93
N ARG A 32 -1.35 -4.11 6.25
CA ARG A 32 -1.21 -4.92 7.47
C ARG A 32 -0.30 -4.32 8.53
N ALA A 33 0.44 -3.25 8.22
CA ALA A 33 1.41 -2.62 9.12
C ALA A 33 2.42 -3.62 9.71
N ARG A 34 3.21 -4.28 8.86
CA ARG A 34 4.15 -5.36 9.25
C ARG A 34 5.58 -5.22 8.71
N SER A 35 5.88 -4.17 7.96
CA SER A 35 7.26 -3.90 7.52
C SER A 35 8.12 -3.40 8.69
N THR A 36 9.41 -3.68 8.66
CA THR A 36 10.40 -3.09 9.57
C THR A 36 11.11 -1.97 8.83
N ASP A 37 11.14 -0.75 9.38
CA ASP A 37 11.77 0.41 8.72
C ASP A 37 11.31 0.63 7.27
N ARG A 38 10.01 0.35 7.01
CA ARG A 38 9.38 0.43 5.68
C ARG A 38 9.90 -0.62 4.67
N VAL A 39 10.76 -1.54 5.10
CA VAL A 39 11.30 -2.64 4.28
C VAL A 39 10.45 -3.91 4.50
N PRO A 40 9.97 -4.58 3.43
CA PRO A 40 9.32 -5.88 3.56
C PRO A 40 10.26 -6.93 4.18
N ASN A 41 9.71 -7.82 5.01
CA ASN A 41 10.47 -8.81 5.78
C ASN A 41 9.94 -10.24 5.56
N GLU A 42 10.59 -11.22 6.21
CA GLU A 42 10.26 -12.65 6.14
C GLU A 42 8.81 -12.97 6.50
N LEU A 43 8.24 -12.25 7.48
CA LEU A 43 6.84 -12.44 7.85
C LEU A 43 5.90 -12.05 6.71
N MET A 44 6.22 -10.98 5.98
CA MET A 44 5.44 -10.56 4.80
C MET A 44 5.62 -11.53 3.63
N GLU A 45 6.81 -12.08 3.43
CA GLU A 45 7.08 -13.14 2.45
C GLU A 45 6.21 -14.37 2.69
N GLU A 46 6.27 -14.95 3.89
CA GLU A 46 5.46 -16.11 4.27
C GLU A 46 3.95 -15.80 4.14
N TYR A 47 3.52 -14.59 4.53
CA TYR A 47 2.14 -14.16 4.44
C TYR A 47 1.58 -14.18 3.00
N TYR A 48 2.36 -13.70 2.03
CA TYR A 48 1.95 -13.69 0.63
C TYR A 48 2.12 -15.06 -0.02
N TYR A 49 3.18 -15.80 0.32
CA TYR A 49 3.37 -17.18 -0.13
C TYR A 49 2.18 -18.07 0.21
N GLN A 50 1.68 -18.02 1.45
CA GLN A 50 0.49 -18.76 1.88
C GLN A 50 -0.80 -18.43 1.09
N ARG A 51 -0.80 -17.31 0.34
CA ARG A 51 -1.95 -16.80 -0.42
C ARG A 51 -1.73 -16.82 -1.92
N SER A 52 -0.62 -17.40 -2.39
CA SER A 52 -0.27 -17.44 -3.82
C SER A 52 -1.23 -18.26 -4.68
N SER A 53 -2.15 -19.02 -4.06
CA SER A 53 -3.28 -19.67 -4.73
C SER A 53 -4.35 -18.69 -5.20
N ALA A 54 -4.35 -17.42 -4.77
CA ALA A 54 -5.18 -16.40 -5.38
C ALA A 54 -4.79 -16.21 -6.86
N ALA A 55 -5.76 -15.93 -7.71
CA ALA A 55 -5.50 -15.72 -9.13
C ALA A 55 -4.56 -14.53 -9.36
N LEU A 56 -4.77 -13.48 -8.57
CA LEU A 56 -3.91 -12.31 -8.49
C LEU A 56 -3.92 -11.83 -7.04
N ILE A 57 -2.74 -11.49 -6.53
CA ILE A 57 -2.57 -10.74 -5.28
C ILE A 57 -2.34 -9.28 -5.64
N ILE A 58 -3.05 -8.37 -4.98
CA ILE A 58 -2.69 -6.96 -4.95
C ILE A 58 -2.09 -6.70 -3.57
N SER A 59 -0.85 -6.21 -3.53
CA SER A 59 -0.15 -5.96 -2.27
C SER A 59 -0.90 -4.94 -1.40
N GLY A 60 -0.61 -4.92 -0.11
CA GLY A 60 -0.92 -3.76 0.72
C GLY A 60 -0.31 -2.47 0.16
N ALA A 61 -0.88 -1.33 0.58
CA ALA A 61 -0.48 -0.03 0.09
C ALA A 61 1.02 0.23 0.32
N THR A 62 1.73 0.58 -0.75
CA THR A 62 3.20 0.70 -0.74
C THR A 62 3.61 2.12 -1.14
N ALA A 63 4.27 2.83 -0.22
CA ALA A 63 4.63 4.23 -0.41
C ALA A 63 5.68 4.39 -1.52
N ILE A 64 5.43 5.31 -2.44
CA ILE A 64 6.33 5.60 -3.58
C ILE A 64 7.43 6.63 -3.28
N SER A 65 7.35 7.29 -2.13
CA SER A 65 8.32 8.30 -1.67
C SER A 65 8.20 8.50 -0.16
N GLU A 66 9.18 9.19 0.43
CA GLU A 66 9.07 9.64 1.83
C GLU A 66 7.87 10.57 2.04
N GLN A 67 7.61 11.47 1.10
CA GLN A 67 6.47 12.41 1.15
C GLN A 67 5.11 11.70 1.06
N GLY A 68 5.05 10.56 0.36
CA GLY A 68 3.83 9.78 0.21
C GLY A 68 3.49 8.90 1.41
N TYR A 69 4.39 8.79 2.39
CA TYR A 69 4.24 7.93 3.56
C TYR A 69 3.38 8.60 4.65
N GLY A 70 2.66 7.77 5.41
CA GLY A 70 1.85 8.25 6.54
C GLY A 70 1.19 7.16 7.37
N TRP A 71 1.64 5.91 7.24
CA TRP A 71 1.05 4.79 7.98
C TRP A 71 2.16 3.93 8.58
N HIS A 72 2.23 3.89 9.90
CA HIS A 72 3.27 3.16 10.61
C HIS A 72 3.28 1.66 10.23
N GLY A 73 4.44 1.15 9.84
CA GLY A 73 4.63 -0.25 9.44
C GLY A 73 4.14 -0.57 8.02
N ALA A 74 3.72 0.43 7.23
CA ALA A 74 3.50 0.24 5.81
C ALA A 74 4.85 0.16 5.06
N PRO A 75 4.97 -0.68 4.02
CA PRO A 75 6.19 -0.78 3.22
C PRO A 75 6.35 0.41 2.24
N GLY A 76 7.59 0.63 1.77
CA GLY A 76 7.94 1.53 0.67
C GLY A 76 8.44 0.81 -0.58
N ILE A 77 8.66 1.54 -1.67
CA ILE A 77 9.30 1.09 -2.92
C ILE A 77 10.18 2.18 -3.59
N TYR A 78 10.92 2.94 -2.80
CA TYR A 78 11.78 4.04 -3.27
C TYR A 78 13.26 3.91 -2.86
N THR A 79 13.62 2.86 -2.11
CA THR A 79 15.01 2.52 -1.80
C THR A 79 15.40 1.14 -2.34
N ALA A 80 16.69 0.90 -2.54
CA ALA A 80 17.18 -0.40 -2.99
C ALA A 80 16.85 -1.53 -2.02
N GLU A 81 16.93 -1.27 -0.71
CA GLU A 81 16.60 -2.25 0.34
C GLU A 81 15.12 -2.66 0.28
N GLN A 82 14.23 -1.69 0.02
CA GLN A 82 12.80 -1.96 -0.17
C GLN A 82 12.56 -2.82 -1.42
N VAL A 83 13.26 -2.54 -2.52
CA VAL A 83 13.19 -3.35 -3.75
C VAL A 83 13.64 -4.78 -3.49
N GLU A 84 14.75 -5.00 -2.79
CA GLU A 84 15.21 -6.36 -2.45
C GLU A 84 14.22 -7.09 -1.52
N GLY A 85 13.62 -6.38 -0.55
CA GLY A 85 12.55 -6.94 0.28
C GLY A 85 11.33 -7.38 -0.54
N TRP A 86 10.89 -6.56 -1.49
CA TRP A 86 9.78 -6.91 -2.39
C TRP A 86 10.12 -8.03 -3.37
N LYS A 87 11.36 -8.09 -3.84
CA LYS A 87 11.84 -9.13 -4.74
C LYS A 87 11.70 -10.52 -4.13
N ARG A 88 12.10 -10.68 -2.86
CA ARG A 88 11.89 -11.94 -2.12
C ARG A 88 10.42 -12.36 -2.11
N ILE A 89 9.52 -11.42 -1.87
CA ILE A 89 8.07 -11.67 -1.86
C ILE A 89 7.58 -12.08 -3.25
N SER A 90 7.95 -11.34 -4.30
CA SER A 90 7.54 -11.70 -5.66
C SER A 90 8.09 -13.06 -6.08
N ASP A 91 9.33 -13.37 -5.72
CA ASP A 91 9.96 -14.65 -6.03
C ASP A 91 9.23 -15.81 -5.34
N ALA A 92 8.88 -15.68 -4.06
CA ALA A 92 8.12 -16.70 -3.33
C ALA A 92 6.71 -16.92 -3.92
N VAL A 93 6.01 -15.84 -4.28
CA VAL A 93 4.70 -15.93 -4.95
C VAL A 93 4.83 -16.58 -6.34
N HIS A 94 5.81 -16.19 -7.14
CA HIS A 94 6.01 -16.75 -8.48
C HIS A 94 6.48 -18.20 -8.45
N ALA A 95 7.31 -18.59 -7.48
CA ALA A 95 7.77 -19.97 -7.31
C ALA A 95 6.61 -20.95 -7.05
N SER A 96 5.48 -20.46 -6.55
CA SER A 96 4.24 -21.23 -6.35
C SER A 96 3.22 -21.05 -7.50
N GLY A 97 3.62 -20.41 -8.60
CA GLY A 97 2.75 -20.15 -9.76
C GLY A 97 1.73 -19.02 -9.56
N GLY A 98 1.82 -18.29 -8.44
CA GLY A 98 0.99 -17.13 -8.15
C GLY A 98 1.40 -15.90 -8.96
N ARG A 99 0.59 -14.84 -8.86
CA ARG A 99 0.85 -13.54 -9.50
C ARG A 99 0.62 -12.43 -8.49
N ILE A 100 1.46 -11.41 -8.48
CA ILE A 100 1.35 -10.28 -7.55
C ILE A 100 1.58 -8.94 -8.25
N PHE A 101 0.70 -7.98 -7.96
CA PHE A 101 0.83 -6.58 -8.30
C PHE A 101 1.12 -5.75 -7.06
N LEU A 102 1.99 -4.74 -7.22
CA LEU A 102 2.30 -3.79 -6.17
C LEU A 102 1.33 -2.59 -6.22
N GLN A 103 0.62 -2.32 -5.12
CA GLN A 103 -0.23 -1.14 -5.02
C GLN A 103 0.62 0.10 -4.71
N LEU A 104 0.91 0.89 -5.75
CA LEU A 104 1.57 2.20 -5.60
C LEU A 104 0.67 3.16 -4.84
N TRP A 105 1.22 3.82 -3.83
CA TRP A 105 0.45 4.61 -2.89
C TRP A 105 1.13 5.92 -2.49
N HIS A 106 0.29 6.96 -2.35
CA HIS A 106 0.66 8.26 -1.81
C HIS A 106 -0.51 8.78 -0.96
N MET A 107 -0.29 9.02 0.35
CA MET A 107 -1.36 9.43 1.27
C MET A 107 -1.82 10.88 1.08
N GLY A 108 -0.91 11.74 0.58
CA GLY A 108 -1.18 13.15 0.41
C GLY A 108 -1.58 13.78 1.75
N ARG A 109 -2.74 14.47 1.77
CA ARG A 109 -3.23 15.20 2.94
C ARG A 109 -3.69 14.30 4.10
N VAL A 110 -3.87 13.00 3.86
CA VAL A 110 -4.26 12.02 4.89
C VAL A 110 -3.00 11.43 5.52
N SER A 111 -2.08 12.29 5.95
CA SER A 111 -0.82 11.91 6.60
C SER A 111 -0.56 12.86 7.78
N HIS A 112 0.59 12.72 8.45
CA HIS A 112 0.97 13.56 9.57
C HIS A 112 2.45 14.00 9.45
N PRO A 113 2.81 15.25 9.84
CA PRO A 113 4.19 15.73 9.80
C PRO A 113 5.23 14.86 10.52
N ASP A 114 4.81 14.08 11.53
CA ASP A 114 5.69 13.14 12.23
C ASP A 114 6.24 12.04 11.32
N TYR A 115 5.53 11.73 10.22
CA TYR A 115 6.01 10.79 9.21
C TYR A 115 6.99 11.42 8.21
N GLN A 116 7.10 12.74 8.22
CA GLN A 116 7.77 13.56 7.21
C GLN A 116 8.83 14.48 7.83
N SER A 117 9.41 14.10 8.98
CA SER A 117 10.43 14.87 9.68
C SER A 117 10.00 16.32 9.97
N GLY A 118 8.73 16.51 10.31
CA GLY A 118 8.13 17.82 10.58
C GLY A 118 7.68 18.62 9.35
N GLN A 119 7.89 18.11 8.13
CA GLN A 119 7.36 18.74 6.92
C GLN A 119 5.83 18.60 6.86
N LEU A 120 5.17 19.59 6.26
CA LEU A 120 3.72 19.58 6.10
C LEU A 120 3.29 18.58 5.03
N THR A 121 2.12 18.00 5.24
CA THR A 121 1.50 17.13 4.25
C THR A 121 1.14 17.90 2.98
N VAL A 122 1.19 17.20 1.84
CA VAL A 122 0.82 17.76 0.55
C VAL A 122 -0.59 17.36 0.15
N GLY A 123 -1.34 18.30 -0.40
CA GLY A 123 -2.67 18.06 -0.94
C GLY A 123 -2.89 18.86 -2.22
N PRO A 124 -3.94 18.56 -3.00
CA PRO A 124 -4.27 19.34 -4.19
C PRO A 124 -4.73 20.77 -3.86
N SER A 125 -5.11 21.01 -2.60
CA SER A 125 -5.57 22.29 -2.07
C SER A 125 -5.24 22.36 -0.59
N PRO A 126 -5.19 23.56 0.00
CA PRO A 126 -4.82 23.73 1.39
C PRO A 126 -5.95 23.45 2.37
N ILE A 127 -6.48 22.24 2.30
CA ILE A 127 -7.61 21.80 3.09
C ILE A 127 -7.20 20.57 3.88
N ALA A 128 -7.21 20.71 5.20
CA ALA A 128 -6.84 19.67 6.13
C ALA A 128 -7.79 18.47 5.96
N ALA A 129 -7.24 17.26 6.08
CA ALA A 129 -8.08 16.08 6.22
C ALA A 129 -8.86 16.16 7.54
N THR A 130 -10.12 15.77 7.53
CA THR A 130 -10.93 15.66 8.74
C THR A 130 -10.60 14.36 9.46
N GLY A 131 -10.53 14.40 10.80
CA GLY A 131 -10.25 13.24 11.64
C GLY A 131 -8.85 13.26 12.25
N GLU A 132 -8.50 12.16 12.89
CA GLU A 132 -7.25 11.99 13.63
C GLU A 132 -6.30 11.05 12.89
N ALA A 133 -5.00 11.36 12.97
CA ALA A 133 -3.95 10.48 12.49
C ALA A 133 -3.38 9.68 13.66
N HIS A 134 -3.16 8.38 13.45
CA HIS A 134 -2.30 7.60 14.33
C HIS A 134 -0.85 7.91 13.97
N THR A 135 -0.12 8.52 14.90
CA THR A 135 1.30 8.84 14.73
C THR A 135 2.20 7.66 15.12
N PRO A 136 3.49 7.64 14.74
CA PRO A 136 4.44 6.62 15.20
C PRO A 136 4.51 6.47 16.72
N HIS A 137 4.18 7.53 17.46
CA HIS A 137 4.20 7.57 18.92
C HIS A 137 2.83 7.23 19.55
N TRP A 138 1.88 6.71 18.76
CA TRP A 138 0.52 6.36 19.19
C TRP A 138 -0.24 7.52 19.83
N GLN A 139 0.06 8.76 19.40
CA GLN A 139 -0.67 9.95 19.77
C GLN A 139 -1.67 10.29 18.66
N GLU A 140 -2.90 10.59 19.05
CA GLU A 140 -3.91 11.18 18.17
C GLU A 140 -3.51 12.64 17.90
N ALA A 141 -3.29 12.96 16.62
CA ALA A 141 -2.96 14.31 16.20
C ALA A 141 -3.82 14.71 14.99
N ALA A 142 -4.29 15.96 14.99
CA ALA A 142 -5.09 16.50 13.90
C ALA A 142 -4.25 16.57 12.62
N CYS A 143 -4.80 16.10 11.50
CA CYS A 143 -4.19 16.25 10.19
C CYS A 143 -4.03 17.75 9.87
N ARG A 144 -2.80 18.20 9.64
CA ARG A 144 -2.51 19.58 9.19
C ARG A 144 -2.14 19.55 7.72
N SER A 145 -2.88 20.28 6.88
CA SER A 145 -2.46 20.59 5.50
C SER A 145 -1.77 21.95 5.46
N SER A 146 -0.86 22.13 4.50
CA SER A 146 -0.38 23.46 4.13
C SER A 146 -1.55 24.36 3.69
N GLY A 147 -1.48 25.64 4.03
CA GLY A 147 -2.12 26.77 3.32
C GLY A 147 -1.69 26.79 1.86
N HIS A 148 -2.26 27.64 1.00
CA HIS A 148 -1.99 27.71 -0.44
C HIS A 148 -0.53 28.09 -0.82
N GLU A 149 0.42 28.00 0.12
CA GLU A 149 1.76 28.56 0.05
C GLU A 149 2.80 27.55 0.55
N TYR A 150 3.69 27.12 -0.36
CA TYR A 150 5.11 27.37 -0.11
C TYR A 150 5.22 28.88 0.13
N ILE A 151 5.55 29.30 1.36
CA ILE A 151 5.83 30.65 1.89
C ILE A 151 5.07 30.85 3.21
N GLY A 152 5.82 30.93 4.32
CA GLY A 152 5.55 31.87 5.40
C GLY A 152 4.43 31.56 6.43
N ASN A 153 4.87 31.35 7.68
CA ASN A 153 4.15 31.61 8.93
C ASN A 153 2.93 30.75 9.29
N CYS A 154 3.22 29.68 10.03
CA CYS A 154 2.30 29.12 11.02
C CYS A 154 2.24 30.06 12.25
N LYS A 155 1.27 31.00 12.29
CA LYS A 155 0.85 31.62 13.56
C LYS A 155 -0.26 30.79 14.17
N ARG A 156 0.07 30.20 15.32
CA ARG A 156 -0.83 29.52 16.26
C ARG A 156 -1.89 30.50 16.76
N HIS A 157 -3.12 30.03 16.96
CA HIS A 157 -3.96 30.49 18.07
C HIS A 157 -3.71 29.56 19.24
#